data_AF-A0A6V8L465-F1
#
_entry.id   AF-A0A6V8L465-F1
#
_cell.length_a   1.000
_cell.length_b   1.000
_cell.length_c   1.000
_cell.angle_alpha   90.00
_cell.angle_beta   90.00
_cell.angle_gamma   90.00
#
_symmetry.space_group_name_H-M   'P 1'
#
loop_
_entity.id
_entity.type
_entity.pdbx_description
1 polymer ?
#
loop_
_entity_poly.entity_id
_entity_poly.type
_entity_poly.pdbx_seq_one_letter_code
_entity_poly.pdbx_strand_id
1 'polypeptide(L)'
;MANEIDLVEPDEPLPNLPVARAIWQPRPDFSTATEGWLTAGGPHHTVLSTALGADELTVIADHLGIDLVVIDAATTRRGLAKELRWTAAYQKLAQGL
;
A
#
# COMPACT_ATOMS: atom_id res chain seq x y z
N MET A 1 -4.52 3.00 -2.95
CA MET A 1 -3.60 1.99 -2.40
C MET A 1 -2.99 2.53 -1.14
N ALA A 2 -2.89 1.70 -0.10
CA ALA A 2 -2.22 2.03 1.16
C ALA A 2 -1.32 0.84 1.56
N ASN A 3 -0.13 1.12 2.04
CA ASN A 3 0.74 0.09 2.62
C ASN A 3 1.14 0.55 4.02
N GLU A 4 0.84 -0.27 5.01
CA GLU A 4 1.34 -0.05 6.37
C GLU A 4 2.84 -0.29 6.41
N ILE A 5 3.53 0.65 7.05
CA ILE A 5 4.98 0.64 7.18
C ILE A 5 5.35 1.07 8.60
N ASP A 6 6.50 0.61 9.07
CA ASP A 6 7.12 1.08 10.29
C ASP A 6 8.31 1.98 9.91
N LEU A 7 8.31 3.24 10.36
CA LEU A 7 9.47 4.13 10.18
C LEU A 7 10.61 3.67 11.08
N VAL A 8 11.82 3.60 10.51
CA VAL A 8 13.03 3.15 11.21
C VAL A 8 14.16 4.13 10.99
N GLU A 9 15.11 4.16 11.92
CA GLU A 9 16.34 4.92 11.76
C GLU A 9 17.29 4.20 10.77
N PRO A 10 18.18 4.93 10.08
CA PRO A 10 19.25 4.31 9.32
C PRO A 10 20.21 3.54 10.23
N ASP A 11 20.65 2.36 9.79
CA ASP A 11 21.64 1.56 10.52
C ASP A 11 23.01 2.25 10.66
N GLU A 12 23.33 3.17 9.74
CA GLU A 12 24.60 3.91 9.71
C GLU A 12 24.39 5.38 9.27
N PRO A 13 25.30 6.31 9.65
CA PRO A 13 25.26 7.67 9.15
C PRO A 13 25.36 7.75 7.62
N LEU A 14 24.57 8.65 7.02
CA LEU A 14 24.57 8.92 5.57
C LEU A 14 25.15 10.32 5.27
N PRO A 15 26.47 10.54 5.47
CA PRO A 15 27.08 11.88 5.46
C PRO A 15 27.06 12.56 4.07
N ASN A 16 27.00 11.77 3.00
CA ASN A 16 27.04 12.26 1.62
C ASN A 16 25.67 12.34 0.95
N LEU A 17 24.57 12.02 1.65
CA LEU A 17 23.22 12.08 1.09
C LEU A 17 22.67 13.51 1.26
N PRO A 18 22.59 14.34 0.20
CA PRO A 18 22.35 15.77 0.31
C PRO A 18 20.87 16.14 0.44
N VAL A 19 20.03 15.16 0.78
CA VAL A 19 18.57 15.29 0.84
C VAL A 19 18.02 14.68 2.13
N ALA A 20 16.88 15.21 2.57
CA ALA A 20 16.08 14.56 3.59
C ALA A 20 15.60 13.19 3.09
N ARG A 21 15.46 12.23 4.00
CA ARG A 21 15.04 10.86 3.68
C ARG A 21 14.21 10.27 4.81
N ALA A 22 13.35 9.33 4.44
CA ALA A 22 12.71 8.41 5.37
C ALA A 22 13.19 6.99 5.06
N ILE A 23 13.41 6.19 6.09
CA ILE A 23 13.66 4.74 5.97
C ILE A 23 12.52 4.04 6.68
N TRP A 24 12.04 2.95 6.09
CA TRP A 24 10.92 2.21 6.63
C TRP A 24 11.03 0.72 6.33
N GLN A 25 10.35 -0.07 7.16
CA GLN A 25 10.11 -1.49 6.93
C GLN A 25 8.62 -1.68 6.57
N PRO A 26 8.28 -2.14 5.36
CA PRO A 26 6.89 -2.37 5.01
C PRO A 26 6.36 -3.67 5.62
N ARG A 27 5.08 -3.66 5.97
CA ARG A 27 4.36 -4.85 6.43
C ARG A 27 3.74 -5.60 5.24
N PRO A 28 3.65 -6.95 5.30
CA PRO A 28 4.14 -7.81 6.39
C PRO A 28 5.67 -8.01 6.33
N ASP A 29 6.24 -7.90 5.13
CA ASP A 29 7.66 -7.99 4.85
C ASP A 29 7.94 -7.31 3.49
N PHE A 30 9.21 -6.99 3.23
CA PHE A 30 9.62 -6.30 2.00
C PHE A 30 9.20 -7.04 0.73
N SER A 31 9.37 -8.36 0.66
CA SER A 31 9.06 -9.11 -0.56
C SER A 31 7.57 -9.14 -0.84
N THR A 32 6.75 -9.42 0.18
CA THR A 32 5.29 -9.49 0.03
C THR A 32 4.70 -8.12 -0.28
N ALA A 33 5.15 -7.06 0.42
CA ALA A 33 4.64 -5.72 0.21
C ALA A 33 5.02 -5.17 -1.18
N THR A 34 6.28 -5.32 -1.59
CA THR A 34 6.74 -4.86 -2.91
C THR A 34 6.05 -5.62 -4.05
N GLU A 35 5.95 -6.95 -3.97
CA GLU A 35 5.24 -7.73 -4.98
C GLU A 35 3.75 -7.35 -5.04
N GLY A 36 3.13 -7.15 -3.89
CA GLY A 36 1.73 -6.72 -3.81
C GLY A 36 1.50 -5.35 -4.43
N TRP A 37 2.39 -4.39 -4.14
CA TRP A 37 2.33 -3.04 -4.70
C TRP A 37 2.47 -3.05 -6.23
N LEU A 38 3.44 -3.81 -6.76
CA LEU A 38 3.64 -3.97 -8.19
C LEU A 38 2.45 -4.68 -8.86
N THR A 39 1.94 -5.75 -8.25
CA THR A 39 0.80 -6.53 -8.77
C THR A 39 -0.47 -5.69 -8.85
N ALA A 40 -0.70 -4.83 -7.86
CA ALA A 40 -1.84 -3.92 -7.82
C ALA A 40 -1.65 -2.65 -8.68
N GLY A 41 -0.50 -2.48 -9.35
CA GLY A 41 -0.22 -1.35 -10.23
C GLY A 41 0.10 -0.04 -9.49
N GLY A 42 0.74 -0.13 -8.32
CA GLY A 42 1.04 1.03 -7.48
C GLY A 42 2.07 1.99 -8.08
N PRO A 43 1.88 3.31 -7.91
CA PRO A 43 2.82 4.31 -8.39
C PRO A 43 4.11 4.32 -7.56
N HIS A 44 5.18 4.89 -8.14
CA HIS A 44 6.43 5.15 -7.41
C HIS A 44 6.35 6.39 -6.51
N HIS A 45 5.50 7.36 -6.87
CA HIS A 45 5.20 8.50 -6.01
C HIS A 45 4.13 8.11 -5.00
N THR A 46 4.41 8.37 -3.72
CA THR A 46 3.51 8.10 -2.60
C THR A 46 3.43 9.33 -1.69
N VAL A 47 2.43 9.32 -0.82
CA VAL A 47 2.34 10.25 0.31
C VAL A 47 2.63 9.45 1.57
N LEU A 48 3.65 9.88 2.33
CA LEU A 48 3.97 9.33 3.64
C LEU A 48 3.19 10.11 4.72
N SER A 49 2.51 9.39 5.62
CA SER A 49 1.79 9.98 6.76
C SER A 49 2.10 9.22 8.04
N THR A 50 2.30 9.96 9.13
CA THR A 50 2.38 9.42 10.51
C THR A 50 1.12 9.71 11.33
N ALA A 51 0.15 10.42 10.74
CA ALA A 51 -1.07 10.85 11.41
C ALA A 51 -2.32 10.08 10.94
N LEU A 52 -2.23 9.36 9.82
CA LEU A 52 -3.34 8.60 9.22
C LEU A 52 -2.93 7.14 9.07
N GLY A 53 -3.82 6.22 9.43
CA GLY A 53 -3.69 4.78 9.22
C GLY A 53 -4.58 4.25 8.09
N ALA A 54 -4.61 2.93 7.95
CA ALA A 54 -5.42 2.26 6.93
C ALA A 54 -6.93 2.47 7.15
N ASP A 55 -7.38 2.56 8.40
CA ASP A 55 -8.79 2.73 8.75
C ASP A 55 -9.33 4.09 8.27
N GLU A 56 -8.61 5.19 8.52
CA GLU A 56 -9.01 6.51 8.03
C GLU A 56 -9.07 6.56 6.50
N LEU A 57 -8.09 5.94 5.82
CA LEU A 57 -8.07 5.88 4.36
C LEU A 57 -9.21 5.04 3.80
N THR A 58 -9.60 3.97 4.50
CA THR A 58 -10.74 3.12 4.14
C THR A 58 -12.04 3.90 4.19
N VAL A 59 -12.27 4.65 5.28
CA VAL A 59 -13.45 5.51 5.42
C VAL A 59 -13.53 6.56 4.31
N ILE A 60 -12.39 7.16 3.93
CA ILE A 60 -12.34 8.13 2.82
C ILE A 60 -12.66 7.45 1.49
N ALA A 61 -12.10 6.28 1.22
CA ALA A 61 -12.33 5.53 -0.01
C ALA A 61 -13.81 5.16 -0.17
N ASP A 62 -14.43 4.68 0.90
CA ASP A 62 -15.86 4.35 0.95
C ASP A 62 -16.73 5.60 0.68
N HIS A 63 -16.41 6.73 1.32
CA HIS A 63 -17.15 7.98 1.11
C HIS A 63 -17.04 8.50 -0.33
N LEU A 64 -15.89 8.29 -0.98
CA LEU A 64 -15.65 8.68 -2.36
C LEU A 64 -16.12 7.64 -3.38
N GLY A 65 -16.54 6.46 -2.93
CA GLY A 65 -16.97 5.35 -3.80
C GLY A 65 -15.84 4.81 -4.68
N ILE A 66 -14.60 4.79 -4.17
CA ILE A 66 -13.43 4.28 -4.89
C ILE A 66 -12.87 3.03 -4.21
N ASP A 67 -12.27 2.14 -4.99
CA ASP A 67 -11.61 0.95 -4.43
C ASP A 67 -10.30 1.32 -3.71
N LEU A 68 -10.10 0.76 -2.53
CA LEU A 68 -8.83 0.83 -1.80
C LEU A 68 -8.23 -0.58 -1.62
N VAL A 69 -7.02 -0.75 -2.14
CA VAL A 69 -6.17 -1.89 -1.82
C VAL A 69 -5.31 -1.53 -0.61
N VAL A 70 -5.39 -2.33 0.44
CA VAL A 70 -4.56 -2.21 1.66
C VAL A 70 -3.56 -3.36 1.69
N ILE A 71 -2.30 -3.04 1.99
CA ILE A 71 -1.22 -4.00 2.24
C ILE A 71 -0.75 -3.80 3.69
N ASP A 72 -0.96 -4.81 4.52
CA ASP A 72 -0.75 -4.79 5.96
C ASP A 72 -0.08 -6.08 6.47
N ALA A 73 -0.02 -6.26 7.79
CA ALA A 73 0.57 -7.44 8.42
C ALA A 73 -0.15 -8.77 8.09
N ALA A 74 -1.43 -8.75 7.71
CA ALA A 74 -2.20 -9.95 7.38
C ALA A 74 -2.11 -10.32 5.89
N THR A 75 -1.55 -9.43 5.08
CA THR A 75 -1.53 -9.58 3.63
C THR A 75 -0.69 -10.78 3.21
N THR A 76 -1.20 -11.56 2.24
CA THR A 76 -0.42 -12.61 1.57
C THR A 76 -0.48 -12.40 0.07
N ARG A 77 0.59 -12.74 -0.65
CA ARG A 77 0.65 -12.63 -2.12
C ARG A 77 -0.53 -13.30 -2.82
N ARG A 78 -0.88 -14.51 -2.37
CA ARG A 78 -2.01 -15.27 -2.92
C ARG A 78 -3.36 -14.63 -2.59
N GLY A 79 -3.53 -14.11 -1.36
CA GLY A 79 -4.74 -13.43 -0.93
C GLY A 79 -5.00 -12.18 -1.76
N LEU A 80 -4.00 -11.29 -1.80
CA LEU A 80 -4.07 -10.04 -2.55
C LEU A 80 -4.35 -10.27 -4.05
N ALA A 81 -3.64 -11.22 -4.69
CA ALA A 81 -3.88 -11.55 -6.09
C ALA A 81 -5.32 -12.05 -6.35
N LYS A 82 -5.93 -12.72 -5.36
CA LYS A 82 -7.32 -13.19 -5.44
C LYS A 82 -8.30 -12.02 -5.31
N GLU A 83 -8.06 -11.13 -4.36
CA GLU A 83 -8.86 -9.92 -4.14
C GLU A 83 -8.86 -9.01 -5.36
N LEU A 84 -7.70 -8.73 -5.95
CA LEU A 84 -7.61 -7.91 -7.16
C LEU A 84 -8.43 -8.48 -8.33
N ARG A 85 -8.43 -9.82 -8.51
CA ARG A 85 -9.26 -10.47 -9.55
C ARG A 85 -10.75 -10.35 -9.26
N TRP A 86 -11.14 -10.47 -7.99
CA TRP A 86 -12.53 -10.32 -7.58
C TRP A 86 -13.02 -8.89 -7.76
N THR A 87 -12.24 -7.91 -7.32
CA THR A 87 -12.55 -6.49 -7.52
C THR A 87 -12.64 -6.14 -9.00
N ALA A 88 -11.72 -6.62 -9.83
CA ALA A 88 -11.79 -6.41 -11.28
C ALA A 88 -13.06 -7.02 -11.93
N ALA A 89 -13.52 -8.18 -11.45
CA ALA A 89 -14.78 -8.76 -11.89
C ALA A 89 -15.99 -7.94 -11.42
N TYR A 90 -16.01 -7.53 -10.16
CA TYR A 90 -17.04 -6.65 -9.59
C TYR A 90 -17.15 -5.33 -10.36
N GLN A 91 -16.03 -4.67 -10.66
CA GLN A 91 -16.02 -3.41 -11.40
C GLN A 91 -16.60 -3.55 -12.82
N LYS A 92 -16.31 -4.65 -13.50
CA LYS A 92 -16.93 -4.94 -14.81
C LYS A 92 -18.44 -5.11 -14.67
N LEU A 93 -18.89 -5.84 -13.64
CA LEU A 93 -20.32 -6.04 -13.36
C LEU A 93 -21.04 -4.73 -13.03
N ALA A 94 -20.44 -3.90 -12.18
CA ALA A 94 -21.01 -2.62 -11.77
C ALA A 94 -21.12 -1.61 -12.92
N GLN A 95 -20.27 -1.71 -13.95
CA GLN A 95 -20.23 -0.80 -15.10
C GLN A 95 -21.19 -1.19 -16.24
N GLY A 96 -22.07 -2.17 -16.04
CA GLY A 96 -23.10 -2.53 -17.02
C GLY A 96 -22.63 -3.55 -18.07
N LEU A 97 -21.66 -4.40 -17.70
CA LEU A 97 -21.46 -5.72 -18.29
C LEU A 97 -22.01 -6.81 -17.36
#